data_AF-A0A7S4E278-F1
#
_entry.id   AF-A0A7S4E278-F1
#
_cell.length_a   1.000
_cell.length_b   1.000
_cell.length_c   1.000
_cell.angle_alpha   90.00
_cell.angle_beta   90.00
_cell.angle_gamma   90.00
#
_symmetry.space_group_name_H-M   'P 1'
#
loop_
_entity.id
_entity.type
_entity.pdbx_description
1 polymer ?
#
loop_
_entity_poly.entity_id
_entity_poly.type
_entity_poly.pdbx_seq_one_letter_code
_entity_poly.pdbx_strand_id
1 'polypeptide(L)'
;MSYFSNASAPAVAIPHDGSFTLPEAEVMTVEQVQSHHPDRAQAIRTVEHMGMPRGLAEQFVQSARDFSYRFWIIDNSGSMGTNDGHRVVDGAGGRQGLVPCSRWEELGSAIGWHARLAVELGAWTEFRLLNQPGSGASQIVAVGTGDNAKSEDELRRIDRLVYSQPTGRTPLCAQIRAVTRQIQQRASELRATGTKACVVIASDGEATDGDIAAALRPLRDLPAWVVVRLCTDDDRVVQYWNEIDEDLELDMDVLDDLEGEAAEVNEAQPWLTYGAPLHRLREWGTSNKLFDLLDERPLAQHELPGFASLILGEAACDGLPHPSLDWNGFLKALDQAQATAKPVWDPARKRARPWFSVRKLNKAHGGSCAVS
;
A
#
# COMPACT_ATOMS: atom_id res chain seq x y z
N MET A 1 32.13 28.14 -59.92
CA MET A 1 31.91 28.91 -58.67
C MET A 1 30.57 28.47 -58.07
N SER A 2 30.63 27.52 -57.15
CA SER A 2 29.60 27.27 -56.12
C SER A 2 30.10 26.09 -55.27
N TYR A 3 30.85 26.42 -54.22
CA TYR A 3 31.28 25.46 -53.20
C TYR A 3 30.07 25.11 -52.32
N PHE A 4 29.73 23.82 -52.23
CA PHE A 4 28.91 23.28 -51.15
C PHE A 4 29.81 23.12 -49.91
N SER A 5 29.54 23.92 -48.88
CA SER A 5 30.17 23.78 -47.56
C SER A 5 29.34 22.82 -46.72
N ASN A 6 29.87 21.61 -46.49
CA ASN A 6 29.40 20.69 -45.45
C ASN A 6 29.80 21.27 -44.08
N ALA A 7 28.85 21.81 -43.33
CA ALA A 7 29.04 22.15 -41.93
C ALA A 7 28.52 20.99 -41.07
N SER A 8 29.44 20.19 -40.51
CA SER A 8 29.13 19.22 -39.46
C SER A 8 28.56 19.95 -38.25
N ALA A 9 27.39 19.54 -37.79
CA ALA A 9 26.82 19.98 -36.52
C ALA A 9 27.77 19.61 -35.36
N PRO A 10 28.00 20.50 -34.39
CA PRO A 10 28.86 20.18 -33.26
C PRO A 10 28.17 19.09 -32.41
N ALA A 11 28.95 18.06 -32.06
CA ALA A 11 28.54 17.05 -31.09
C ALA A 11 28.24 17.76 -29.76
N VAL A 12 26.98 17.69 -29.33
CA VAL A 12 26.57 18.14 -27.99
C VAL A 12 27.19 17.15 -27.01
N ALA A 13 28.23 17.58 -26.31
CA ALA A 13 28.81 16.84 -25.21
C ALA A 13 27.75 16.67 -24.13
N ILE A 14 27.38 15.43 -23.85
CA ILE A 14 26.59 15.07 -22.66
C ILE A 14 27.51 15.32 -21.46
N PRO A 15 27.16 16.19 -20.51
CA PRO A 15 27.97 16.37 -19.32
C PRO A 15 27.84 15.10 -18.45
N HIS A 16 28.88 14.27 -18.48
CA HIS A 16 29.16 13.27 -17.46
C HIS A 16 29.77 13.97 -16.25
N ASP A 17 28.94 14.67 -15.47
CA ASP A 17 29.14 14.90 -14.04
C ASP A 17 27.91 15.60 -13.49
N GLY A 18 26.89 14.79 -13.21
CA GLY A 18 25.75 15.18 -12.40
C GLY A 18 25.84 14.42 -11.09
N SER A 19 26.69 14.89 -10.16
CA SER A 19 26.54 14.54 -8.76
C SER A 19 25.15 15.00 -8.34
N PHE A 20 24.17 14.10 -8.40
CA PHE A 20 22.83 14.33 -7.90
C PHE A 20 22.95 14.33 -6.38
N THR A 21 23.33 15.48 -5.81
CA THR A 21 23.16 15.72 -4.39
C THR A 21 21.66 15.81 -4.17
N LEU A 22 21.06 14.67 -3.79
CA LEU A 22 19.75 14.66 -3.15
C LEU A 22 19.80 15.74 -2.07
N PRO A 23 18.81 16.65 -1.98
CA PRO A 23 18.76 17.53 -0.83
C PRO A 23 18.80 16.64 0.41
N GLU A 24 19.76 16.90 1.29
CA GLU A 24 19.72 16.42 2.67
C GLU A 24 18.46 17.02 3.29
N ALA A 25 17.29 16.42 3.03
CA ALA A 25 16.28 16.40 4.06
C ALA A 25 17.00 15.81 5.25
N GLU A 26 17.18 16.56 6.34
CA GLU A 26 17.74 16.04 7.58
C GLU A 26 16.95 14.77 7.93
N VAL A 27 17.51 13.61 7.61
CA VAL A 27 16.75 12.38 7.70
C VAL A 27 16.78 11.96 9.15
N MET A 28 15.60 11.85 9.72
CA MET A 28 15.40 11.52 11.12
C MET A 28 15.94 10.13 11.44
N THR A 29 16.57 9.98 12.60
CA THR A 29 16.92 8.67 13.18
C THR A 29 15.65 7.90 13.51
N VAL A 30 15.74 6.58 13.66
CA VAL A 30 14.62 5.72 14.08
C VAL A 30 14.08 6.20 15.43
N GLU A 31 14.96 6.56 16.37
CA GLU A 31 14.54 7.12 17.66
C GLU A 31 13.74 8.42 17.49
N GLN A 32 14.17 9.32 16.60
CA GLN A 32 13.44 10.55 16.30
C GLN A 32 12.07 10.25 15.68
N VAL A 33 12.00 9.34 14.72
CA VAL A 33 10.71 8.94 14.12
C VAL A 33 9.79 8.34 15.18
N GLN A 34 10.29 7.41 15.97
CA GLN A 34 9.49 6.72 16.97
C GLN A 34 9.00 7.64 18.09
N SER A 35 9.76 8.67 18.43
CA SER A 35 9.37 9.64 19.47
C SER A 35 8.18 10.52 19.07
N HIS A 36 7.85 10.59 17.77
CA HIS A 36 6.70 11.33 17.26
C HIS A 36 5.40 10.52 17.19
N HIS A 37 5.45 9.21 17.45
CA HIS A 37 4.23 8.43 17.46
C HIS A 37 3.31 8.90 18.60
N PRO A 38 2.01 9.12 18.29
CA PRO A 38 1.04 9.42 19.33
C PRO A 38 0.90 8.24 20.30
N ASP A 39 0.29 8.51 21.45
CA ASP A 39 -0.14 7.45 22.36
C ASP A 39 -0.96 6.40 21.59
N ARG A 40 -0.73 5.10 21.89
CA ARG A 40 -1.33 4.00 21.12
C ARG A 40 -2.86 4.09 21.11
N ALA A 41 -3.50 4.42 22.24
CA ALA A 41 -4.95 4.49 22.31
C ALA A 41 -5.49 5.71 21.53
N GLN A 42 -4.76 6.83 21.53
CA GLN A 42 -5.09 7.98 20.68
C GLN A 42 -4.94 7.64 19.20
N ALA A 43 -3.83 7.01 18.80
CA ALA A 43 -3.56 6.60 17.44
C ALA A 43 -4.69 5.72 16.87
N ILE A 44 -5.13 4.71 17.63
CA ILE A 44 -6.20 3.80 17.20
C ILE A 44 -7.50 4.58 17.00
N ARG A 45 -7.87 5.46 17.95
CA ARG A 45 -9.09 6.30 17.80
C ARG A 45 -9.02 7.17 16.55
N THR A 46 -7.86 7.73 16.22
CA THR A 46 -7.69 8.54 15.01
C THR A 46 -7.96 7.71 13.75
N VAL A 47 -7.40 6.49 13.68
CA VAL A 47 -7.62 5.60 12.52
C VAL A 47 -9.07 5.09 12.45
N GLU A 48 -9.73 4.86 13.60
CA GLU A 48 -11.18 4.58 13.64
C GLU A 48 -12.01 5.74 13.07
N HIS A 49 -11.65 7.00 13.37
CA HIS A 49 -12.30 8.17 12.78
C HIS A 49 -12.06 8.31 11.27
N MET A 50 -10.99 7.72 10.73
CA MET A 50 -10.77 7.59 9.29
C MET A 50 -11.64 6.50 8.64
N GLY A 51 -12.52 5.84 9.42
CA GLY A 51 -13.49 4.88 8.94
C GLY A 51 -13.05 3.42 9.05
N MET A 52 -11.95 3.14 9.75
CA MET A 52 -11.48 1.77 9.95
C MET A 52 -12.20 1.09 11.12
N PRO A 53 -12.53 -0.21 11.02
CA PRO A 53 -12.96 -0.99 12.18
C PRO A 53 -11.80 -1.13 13.18
N ARG A 54 -12.15 -1.41 14.44
CA ARG A 54 -11.20 -1.41 15.56
C ARG A 54 -9.96 -2.28 15.32
N GLY A 55 -10.14 -3.49 14.81
CA GLY A 55 -9.05 -4.41 14.53
C GLY A 55 -8.10 -3.87 13.45
N LEU A 56 -8.63 -3.39 12.33
CA LEU A 56 -7.81 -2.77 11.28
C LEU A 56 -7.07 -1.53 11.78
N ALA A 57 -7.73 -0.69 12.60
CA ALA A 57 -7.09 0.46 13.21
C ALA A 57 -5.90 0.06 14.10
N GLU A 58 -6.03 -1.03 14.86
CA GLU A 58 -4.93 -1.62 15.63
C GLU A 58 -3.80 -2.13 14.72
N GLN A 59 -4.11 -2.72 13.56
CA GLN A 59 -3.10 -3.16 12.58
C GLN A 59 -2.36 -2.00 11.93
N PHE A 60 -3.02 -0.90 11.56
CA PHE A 60 -2.34 0.29 11.03
C PHE A 60 -1.35 0.87 12.05
N VAL A 61 -1.76 0.95 13.32
CA VAL A 61 -0.91 1.47 14.41
C VAL A 61 0.23 0.51 14.73
N GLN A 62 0.00 -0.81 14.64
CA GLN A 62 1.07 -1.79 14.80
C GLN A 62 2.06 -1.71 13.63
N SER A 63 1.57 -1.67 12.40
CA SER A 63 2.42 -1.47 11.21
C SER A 63 3.25 -0.20 11.33
N ALA A 64 2.68 0.92 11.79
CA ALA A 64 3.42 2.17 12.05
C ALA A 64 4.65 1.98 12.95
N ARG A 65 4.60 1.02 13.89
CA ARG A 65 5.69 0.70 14.82
C ARG A 65 6.66 -0.33 14.23
N ASP A 66 6.16 -1.30 13.47
CA ASP A 66 6.96 -2.33 12.82
C ASP A 66 7.85 -1.74 11.71
N PHE A 67 7.35 -0.72 10.99
CA PHE A 67 8.11 -0.04 9.95
C PHE A 67 8.38 1.42 10.31
N SER A 68 9.64 1.70 10.66
CA SER A 68 10.10 3.05 11.05
C SER A 68 10.23 4.01 9.87
N TYR A 69 10.39 3.48 8.65
CA TYR A 69 10.42 4.30 7.45
C TYR A 69 9.47 3.72 6.41
N ARG A 70 8.71 4.59 5.74
CA ARG A 70 7.94 4.24 4.55
C ARG A 70 8.41 5.05 3.35
N PHE A 71 8.62 4.36 2.24
CA PHE A 71 9.01 4.96 0.96
C PHE A 71 7.97 4.59 -0.09
N TRP A 72 7.29 5.58 -0.66
CA TRP A 72 6.42 5.43 -1.81
C TRP A 72 7.17 5.86 -3.07
N ILE A 73 7.53 4.89 -3.91
CA ILE A 73 8.05 5.10 -5.27
C ILE A 73 6.84 5.11 -6.20
N ILE A 74 6.56 6.26 -6.81
CA ILE A 74 5.29 6.55 -7.46
C ILE A 74 5.54 6.80 -8.94
N ASP A 75 4.98 5.93 -9.77
CA ASP A 75 4.94 6.11 -11.20
C ASP A 75 4.05 7.30 -11.56
N ASN A 76 4.67 8.30 -12.17
CA ASN A 76 4.01 9.43 -12.80
C ASN A 76 4.40 9.53 -14.27
N SER A 77 4.71 8.40 -14.93
CA SER A 77 4.98 8.33 -16.37
C SER A 77 3.71 8.60 -17.18
N GLY A 78 3.86 8.84 -18.49
CA GLY A 78 2.72 9.19 -19.34
C GLY A 78 1.60 8.13 -19.42
N SER A 79 1.90 6.85 -19.22
CA SER A 79 0.92 5.75 -19.25
C SER A 79 -0.10 5.82 -18.11
N MET A 80 0.29 6.41 -16.98
CA MET A 80 -0.59 6.67 -15.83
C MET A 80 -1.75 7.63 -16.16
N GLY A 81 -1.71 8.33 -17.30
CA GLY A 81 -2.82 9.14 -17.80
C GLY A 81 -3.95 8.35 -18.48
N THR A 82 -3.82 7.03 -18.61
CA THR A 82 -4.84 6.15 -19.22
C THR A 82 -6.11 6.12 -18.37
N ASN A 83 -7.29 6.19 -19.01
CA ASN A 83 -8.61 6.30 -18.37
C ASN A 83 -9.30 4.95 -18.17
N ASP A 84 -8.61 4.03 -17.51
CA ASP A 84 -9.09 2.70 -17.15
C ASP A 84 -9.11 2.43 -15.63
N GLY A 85 -8.70 3.42 -14.82
CA GLY A 85 -8.77 3.33 -13.36
C GLY A 85 -10.17 3.60 -12.79
N HIS A 86 -10.37 3.25 -11.51
CA HIS A 86 -11.65 3.35 -10.83
C HIS A 86 -11.53 3.87 -9.40
N ARG A 87 -12.17 5.01 -9.10
CA ARG A 87 -12.22 5.57 -7.74
C ARG A 87 -13.56 5.33 -7.06
N VAL A 88 -13.52 4.99 -5.77
CA VAL A 88 -14.71 4.99 -4.92
C VAL A 88 -15.03 6.44 -4.52
N VAL A 89 -16.26 6.88 -4.78
CA VAL A 89 -16.76 8.20 -4.40
C VAL A 89 -17.99 8.08 -3.51
N ASP A 90 -18.11 8.99 -2.55
CA ASP A 90 -19.32 9.16 -1.75
C ASP A 90 -20.30 10.09 -2.49
N GLY A 91 -21.44 9.54 -2.90
CA GLY A 91 -22.58 10.26 -3.47
C GLY A 91 -23.57 10.74 -2.40
N ALA A 92 -24.56 11.52 -2.85
CA ALA A 92 -25.61 12.06 -1.99
C ALA A 92 -26.31 10.96 -1.16
N GLY A 93 -26.50 11.21 0.13
CA GLY A 93 -27.13 10.27 1.07
C GLY A 93 -26.23 9.13 1.54
N GLY A 94 -24.90 9.25 1.41
CA GLY A 94 -23.94 8.23 1.86
C GLY A 94 -23.85 7.01 0.93
N ARG A 95 -24.33 7.15 -0.31
CA ARG A 95 -24.21 6.11 -1.34
C ARG A 95 -22.81 6.14 -1.93
N GLN A 96 -22.05 5.09 -1.68
CA GLN A 96 -20.78 4.90 -2.37
C GLN A 96 -21.01 4.40 -3.80
N GLY A 97 -20.06 4.69 -4.70
CA GLY A 97 -20.08 4.23 -6.09
C GLY A 97 -18.68 4.30 -6.69
N LEU A 98 -18.44 3.51 -7.74
CA LEU A 98 -17.21 3.57 -8.53
C LEU A 98 -17.39 4.55 -9.68
N VAL A 99 -16.41 5.41 -9.89
CA VAL A 99 -16.35 6.37 -11.00
C VAL A 99 -15.09 6.11 -11.81
N PRO A 100 -15.20 5.91 -13.14
CA PRO A 100 -14.03 5.81 -14.01
C PRO A 100 -13.16 7.06 -13.92
N CYS A 101 -11.86 6.87 -13.90
CA CYS A 101 -10.86 7.92 -13.85
C CYS A 101 -9.56 7.46 -14.51
N SER A 102 -8.55 8.32 -14.53
CA SER A 102 -7.21 7.88 -14.87
C SER A 102 -6.57 7.05 -13.76
N ARG A 103 -5.61 6.19 -14.12
CA ARG A 103 -4.75 5.46 -13.17
C ARG A 103 -4.10 6.43 -12.17
N TRP A 104 -3.67 7.60 -12.65
CA TRP A 104 -3.09 8.66 -11.84
C TRP A 104 -4.08 9.26 -10.82
N GLU A 105 -5.33 9.52 -11.21
CA GLU A 105 -6.34 10.07 -10.28
C GLU A 105 -6.71 9.07 -9.18
N GLU A 106 -6.76 7.79 -9.53
CA GLU A 106 -6.98 6.72 -8.58
C GLU A 106 -5.82 6.60 -7.58
N LEU A 107 -4.59 6.50 -8.07
CA LEU A 107 -3.38 6.47 -7.26
C LEU A 107 -3.23 7.75 -6.41
N GLY A 108 -3.58 8.91 -6.97
CA GLY A 108 -3.59 10.18 -6.25
C GLY A 108 -4.51 10.17 -5.02
N SER A 109 -5.67 9.51 -5.14
CA SER A 109 -6.60 9.32 -4.02
C SER A 109 -6.00 8.41 -2.94
N ALA A 110 -5.24 7.38 -3.33
CA ALA A 110 -4.47 6.53 -2.42
C ALA A 110 -3.40 7.30 -1.67
N ILE A 111 -2.57 8.04 -2.41
CA ILE A 111 -1.47 8.84 -1.88
C ILE A 111 -1.98 9.86 -0.86
N GLY A 112 -3.05 10.59 -1.19
CA GLY A 112 -3.64 11.57 -0.27
C GLY A 112 -4.15 10.94 1.02
N TRP A 113 -4.73 9.75 0.94
CA TRP A 113 -5.19 9.01 2.12
C TRP A 113 -4.03 8.55 3.00
N HIS A 114 -3.00 7.94 2.41
CA HIS A 114 -1.79 7.47 3.11
C HIS A 114 -0.97 8.60 3.71
N ALA A 115 -0.84 9.73 3.02
CA ALA A 115 -0.17 10.92 3.55
C ALA A 115 -0.88 11.47 4.78
N ARG A 116 -2.22 11.50 4.76
CA ARG A 116 -3.01 11.89 5.93
C ARG A 116 -2.80 10.92 7.09
N LEU A 117 -2.85 9.62 6.84
CA LEU A 117 -2.57 8.61 7.86
C LEU A 117 -1.18 8.79 8.46
N ALA A 118 -0.16 8.98 7.62
CA ALA A 118 1.22 9.18 8.03
C ALA A 118 1.38 10.40 8.96
N VAL A 119 0.75 11.52 8.62
CA VAL A 119 0.72 12.73 9.45
C VAL A 119 0.04 12.46 10.80
N GLU A 120 -1.14 11.86 10.78
CA GLU A 120 -1.94 11.58 11.99
C GLU A 120 -1.24 10.58 12.95
N LEU A 121 -0.46 9.64 12.41
CA LEU A 121 0.28 8.64 13.17
C LEU A 121 1.72 9.05 13.52
N GLY A 122 2.17 10.24 13.08
CA GLY A 122 3.59 10.63 13.17
C GLY A 122 4.52 9.59 12.53
N ALA A 123 4.04 8.92 11.47
CA ALA A 123 4.78 7.86 10.79
C ALA A 123 5.51 8.46 9.58
N TRP A 124 6.83 8.58 9.69
CA TRP A 124 7.65 9.16 8.63
C TRP A 124 7.46 8.42 7.31
N THR A 125 7.02 9.16 6.28
CA THR A 125 6.71 8.61 4.96
C THR A 125 7.24 9.54 3.87
N GLU A 126 8.09 9.02 2.99
CA GLU A 126 8.60 9.71 1.79
C GLU A 126 7.75 9.32 0.58
N PHE A 127 7.15 10.30 -0.10
CA PHE A 127 6.51 10.16 -1.40
C PHE A 127 7.45 10.69 -2.49
N ARG A 128 7.79 9.84 -3.44
CA ARG A 128 8.79 10.10 -4.48
C ARG A 128 8.24 9.75 -5.85
N LEU A 129 8.14 10.74 -6.73
CA LEU A 129 7.77 10.53 -8.13
C LEU A 129 8.96 10.02 -8.95
N LEU A 130 8.69 9.18 -9.96
CA LEU A 130 9.71 8.74 -10.91
C LEU A 130 10.32 9.91 -11.69
N ASN A 131 9.46 10.79 -12.20
CA ASN A 131 9.81 11.95 -13.01
C ASN A 131 9.62 13.25 -12.22
N GLN A 132 10.43 14.26 -12.53
CA GLN A 132 10.26 15.61 -11.98
C GLN A 132 8.86 16.14 -12.33
N PRO A 133 8.01 16.47 -11.34
CA PRO A 133 6.68 16.99 -11.63
C PRO A 133 6.72 18.43 -12.15
N GLY A 134 5.72 18.78 -12.96
CA GLY A 134 5.51 20.16 -13.41
C GLY A 134 5.03 21.09 -12.29
N SER A 135 4.78 22.35 -12.65
CA SER A 135 4.08 23.33 -11.80
C SER A 135 4.73 23.63 -10.44
N GLY A 136 6.05 23.44 -10.34
CA GLY A 136 6.82 23.76 -9.12
C GLY A 136 6.59 22.79 -7.96
N ALA A 137 6.00 21.61 -8.20
CA ALA A 137 5.92 20.55 -7.22
C ALA A 137 7.32 19.92 -6.99
N SER A 138 7.56 19.43 -5.77
CA SER A 138 8.77 18.67 -5.46
C SER A 138 8.63 17.24 -5.95
N GLN A 139 9.70 16.67 -6.50
CA GLN A 139 9.74 15.24 -6.84
C GLN A 139 9.64 14.35 -5.60
N ILE A 140 10.17 14.81 -4.46
CA ILE A 140 10.22 14.09 -3.20
C ILE A 140 9.57 14.95 -2.11
N VAL A 141 8.64 14.38 -1.35
CA VAL A 141 7.96 15.01 -0.21
C VAL A 141 7.94 14.02 0.94
N ALA A 142 8.49 14.39 2.09
CA ALA A 142 8.35 13.63 3.33
C ALA A 142 7.26 14.23 4.23
N VAL A 143 6.48 13.37 4.88
CA VAL A 143 5.41 13.74 5.82
C VAL A 143 5.45 12.86 7.08
N GLY A 144 4.66 13.21 8.09
CA GLY A 144 4.65 12.49 9.36
C GLY A 144 5.89 12.80 10.21
N THR A 145 6.44 14.02 10.06
CA THR A 145 7.69 14.42 10.73
C THR A 145 7.51 14.90 12.17
N GLY A 146 6.29 14.84 12.71
CA GLY A 146 6.01 15.04 14.15
C GLY A 146 5.81 16.48 14.63
N ASP A 147 5.73 17.46 13.72
CA ASP A 147 5.44 18.85 14.07
C ASP A 147 4.04 19.26 13.56
N ASN A 148 3.08 19.42 14.47
CA ASN A 148 1.70 19.80 14.15
C ASN A 148 1.61 21.08 13.31
N ALA A 149 2.54 22.03 13.47
CA ALA A 149 2.56 23.25 12.66
C ALA A 149 2.98 22.98 11.21
N LYS A 150 3.74 21.90 10.96
CA LYS A 150 4.18 21.46 9.63
C LYS A 150 3.21 20.51 8.96
N SER A 151 2.31 19.86 9.71
CA SER A 151 1.34 18.88 9.18
C SER A 151 0.48 19.42 8.03
N GLU A 152 -0.03 20.66 8.14
CA GLU A 152 -0.81 21.27 7.04
C GLU A 152 0.05 21.56 5.80
N ASP A 153 1.30 21.97 5.99
CA ASP A 153 2.24 22.24 4.89
C ASP A 153 2.75 20.97 4.23
N GLU A 154 2.91 19.88 4.99
CA GLU A 154 3.14 18.53 4.50
C GLU A 154 2.00 18.09 3.57
N LEU A 155 0.75 18.15 4.04
CA LEU A 155 -0.41 17.76 3.23
C LEU A 155 -0.58 18.67 1.99
N ARG A 156 -0.38 19.98 2.11
CA ARG A 156 -0.39 20.89 0.95
C ARG A 156 0.70 20.59 -0.08
N ARG A 157 1.84 20.03 0.33
CA ARG A 157 2.89 19.58 -0.61
C ARG A 157 2.47 18.29 -1.31
N ILE A 158 1.82 17.38 -0.60
CA ILE A 158 1.23 16.17 -1.20
C ILE A 158 0.12 16.51 -2.19
N ASP A 159 -0.80 17.43 -1.84
CA ASP A 159 -1.84 17.87 -2.76
C ASP A 159 -1.25 18.44 -4.06
N ARG A 160 -0.16 19.21 -3.97
CA ARG A 160 0.56 19.72 -5.15
C ARG A 160 1.26 18.62 -5.95
N LEU A 161 1.81 17.62 -5.27
CA LEU A 161 2.42 16.44 -5.90
C LEU A 161 1.36 15.66 -6.70
N VAL A 162 0.21 15.38 -6.10
CA VAL A 162 -0.92 14.66 -6.75
C VAL A 162 -1.58 15.51 -7.84
N TYR A 163 -1.64 16.83 -7.69
CA TYR A 163 -2.16 17.74 -8.72
C TYR A 163 -1.26 17.84 -9.96
N SER A 164 0.00 17.41 -9.87
CA SER A 164 0.88 17.34 -11.04
C SER A 164 0.36 16.33 -12.06
N GLN A 165 0.75 16.49 -13.33
CA GLN A 165 0.29 15.62 -14.41
C GLN A 165 1.32 14.52 -14.70
N PRO A 166 0.86 13.30 -15.03
CA PRO A 166 1.73 12.22 -15.47
C PRO A 166 2.48 12.61 -16.75
N THR A 167 3.78 12.33 -16.80
CA THR A 167 4.68 12.72 -17.89
C THR A 167 5.97 11.90 -17.88
N GLY A 168 6.62 11.79 -19.04
CA GLY A 168 7.93 11.17 -19.14
C GLY A 168 7.89 9.64 -19.23
N ARG A 169 9.03 9.03 -18.93
CA ARG A 169 9.26 7.57 -19.00
C ARG A 169 9.13 6.96 -17.59
N THR A 170 9.46 5.68 -17.45
CA THR A 170 9.37 4.93 -16.18
C THR A 170 10.78 4.59 -15.67
N PRO A 171 11.56 5.55 -15.12
CA PRO A 171 12.91 5.30 -14.59
C PRO A 171 12.86 4.64 -13.19
N LEU A 172 12.22 3.49 -13.12
CA LEU A 172 11.89 2.82 -11.86
C LEU A 172 13.14 2.23 -11.18
N CYS A 173 14.08 1.67 -11.94
CA CYS A 173 15.30 1.08 -11.36
C CYS A 173 16.17 2.13 -10.65
N ALA A 174 16.27 3.34 -11.21
CA ALA A 174 17.00 4.44 -10.60
C ALA A 174 16.43 4.82 -9.22
N GLN A 175 15.10 4.89 -9.10
CA GLN A 175 14.44 5.24 -7.84
C GLN A 175 14.51 4.11 -6.82
N ILE A 176 14.33 2.85 -7.24
CA ILE A 176 14.53 1.68 -6.37
C ILE A 176 15.94 1.67 -5.80
N ARG A 177 16.97 1.87 -6.63
CA ARG A 177 18.37 1.93 -6.15
C ARG A 177 18.62 3.11 -5.21
N ALA A 178 17.96 4.25 -5.44
CA ALA A 178 18.06 5.41 -4.56
C ALA A 178 17.49 5.11 -3.16
N VAL A 179 16.27 4.58 -3.09
CA VAL A 179 15.64 4.16 -1.82
C VAL A 179 16.45 3.04 -1.15
N THR A 180 16.95 2.07 -1.91
CA THR A 180 17.81 1.00 -1.40
C THR A 180 19.05 1.55 -0.70
N ARG A 181 19.73 2.55 -1.28
CA ARG A 181 20.87 3.22 -0.62
C ARG A 181 20.46 3.91 0.67
N GLN A 182 19.29 4.53 0.71
CA GLN A 182 18.76 5.13 1.93
C GLN A 182 18.54 4.06 3.03
N ILE A 183 17.97 2.91 2.69
CA ILE A 183 17.75 1.81 3.64
C ILE A 183 19.09 1.22 4.09
N GLN A 184 20.05 1.03 3.19
CA GLN A 184 21.40 0.52 3.50
C GLN A 184 22.09 1.38 4.57
N GLN A 185 22.01 2.70 4.46
CA GLN A 185 22.60 3.63 5.43
C GLN A 185 21.99 3.49 6.84
N ARG A 186 20.77 2.96 6.95
CA ARG A 186 20.01 2.82 8.20
C ARG A 186 19.86 1.37 8.65
N ALA A 187 20.44 0.43 7.92
CA ALA A 187 20.22 -0.99 8.13
C ALA A 187 20.73 -1.48 9.48
N SER A 188 21.80 -0.88 10.03
CA SER A 188 22.28 -1.19 11.38
C SER A 188 21.29 -0.73 12.45
N GLU A 189 20.75 0.48 12.30
CA GLU A 189 19.78 1.07 13.23
C GLU A 189 18.47 0.29 13.23
N LEU A 190 17.90 0.04 12.04
CA LEU A 190 16.68 -0.75 11.86
C LEU A 190 16.80 -2.15 12.49
N ARG A 191 17.94 -2.83 12.28
CA ARG A 191 18.19 -4.13 12.92
C ARG A 191 18.33 -4.02 14.44
N ALA A 192 18.97 -2.97 14.94
CA ALA A 192 19.14 -2.77 16.38
C ALA A 192 17.79 -2.50 17.08
N THR A 193 16.85 -1.84 16.41
CA THR A 193 15.50 -1.56 16.92
C THR A 193 14.49 -2.66 16.60
N GLY A 194 14.86 -3.66 15.79
CA GLY A 194 13.96 -4.73 15.37
C GLY A 194 12.86 -4.28 14.42
N THR A 195 13.04 -3.14 13.74
CA THR A 195 12.07 -2.57 12.80
C THR A 195 12.55 -2.69 11.36
N LYS A 196 11.66 -2.48 10.40
CA LYS A 196 11.95 -2.53 8.96
C LYS A 196 11.66 -1.19 8.29
N ALA A 197 12.07 -1.06 7.03
CA ALA A 197 11.54 -0.05 6.11
C ALA A 197 10.48 -0.70 5.20
N CYS A 198 9.34 -0.05 5.00
CA CYS A 198 8.36 -0.47 3.99
C CYS A 198 8.59 0.33 2.70
N VAL A 199 8.70 -0.37 1.56
CA VAL A 199 8.92 0.20 0.23
C VAL A 199 7.71 -0.12 -0.63
N VAL A 200 6.85 0.87 -0.85
CA VAL A 200 5.70 0.77 -1.74
C VAL A 200 6.11 1.23 -3.12
N ILE A 201 5.96 0.38 -4.13
CA ILE A 201 6.19 0.67 -5.54
C ILE A 201 4.84 0.69 -6.23
N ALA A 202 4.36 1.88 -6.59
CA ALA A 202 3.11 2.03 -7.33
C ALA A 202 3.43 2.31 -8.80
N SER A 203 3.14 1.35 -9.69
CA SER A 203 3.45 1.46 -11.13
C SER A 203 2.47 0.69 -12.00
N ASP A 204 2.32 1.12 -13.24
CA ASP A 204 1.46 0.49 -14.24
C ASP A 204 2.23 -0.34 -15.28
N GLY A 205 3.53 -0.59 -15.07
CA GLY A 205 4.32 -1.34 -16.04
C GLY A 205 5.77 -1.60 -15.67
N GLU A 206 6.54 -1.97 -16.69
CA GLU A 206 7.96 -2.28 -16.59
C GLU A 206 8.85 -1.03 -16.57
N ALA A 207 10.08 -1.19 -16.08
CA ALA A 207 11.06 -0.12 -16.08
C ALA A 207 11.59 0.17 -17.49
N THR A 208 11.75 1.45 -17.81
CA THR A 208 12.40 1.90 -19.05
C THR A 208 13.92 2.07 -18.91
N ASP A 209 14.46 1.85 -17.71
CA ASP A 209 15.86 2.11 -17.34
C ASP A 209 16.62 0.86 -16.85
N GLY A 210 16.07 -0.34 -17.05
CA GLY A 210 16.78 -1.59 -16.87
C GLY A 210 15.95 -2.69 -16.21
N ASP A 211 16.67 -3.64 -15.63
CA ASP A 211 16.11 -4.81 -14.95
C ASP A 211 15.70 -4.47 -13.51
N ILE A 212 14.39 -4.57 -13.23
CA ILE A 212 13.79 -4.33 -11.91
C ILE A 212 14.25 -5.39 -10.91
N ALA A 213 14.32 -6.66 -11.30
CA ALA A 213 14.75 -7.72 -10.40
C ALA A 213 16.18 -7.48 -9.92
N ALA A 214 17.07 -7.05 -10.82
CA ALA A 214 18.42 -6.63 -10.46
C ALA A 214 18.44 -5.37 -9.55
N ALA A 215 17.50 -4.45 -9.71
CA ALA A 215 17.38 -3.27 -8.87
C ALA A 215 16.86 -3.58 -7.46
N LEU A 216 15.93 -4.53 -7.33
CA LEU A 216 15.32 -4.97 -6.07
C LEU A 216 16.19 -5.94 -5.28
N ARG A 217 16.99 -6.78 -5.95
CA ARG A 217 17.84 -7.80 -5.32
C ARG A 217 18.60 -7.35 -4.06
N PRO A 218 19.18 -6.13 -3.99
CA PRO A 218 19.89 -5.71 -2.78
C PRO A 218 18.98 -5.44 -1.57
N LEU A 219 17.66 -5.27 -1.74
CA LEU A 219 16.70 -5.15 -0.64
C LEU A 219 16.55 -6.44 0.16
N ARG A 220 16.81 -7.60 -0.46
CA ARG A 220 16.72 -8.93 0.19
C ARG A 220 17.57 -9.04 1.45
N ASP A 221 18.75 -8.42 1.43
CA ASP A 221 19.70 -8.50 2.53
C ASP A 221 19.50 -7.36 3.56
N LEU A 222 18.44 -6.56 3.42
CA LEU A 222 18.12 -5.40 4.26
C LEU A 222 16.86 -5.65 5.09
N PRO A 223 16.68 -4.96 6.24
CA PRO A 223 15.43 -4.98 6.99
C PRO A 223 14.37 -4.17 6.23
N ALA A 224 13.84 -4.75 5.15
CA ALA A 224 12.87 -4.12 4.27
C ALA A 224 11.67 -5.05 4.04
N TRP A 225 10.52 -4.44 3.76
CA TRP A 225 9.30 -5.07 3.26
C TRP A 225 8.90 -4.32 2.01
N VAL A 226 8.55 -5.03 0.94
CA VAL A 226 8.17 -4.43 -0.34
C VAL A 226 6.67 -4.61 -0.56
N VAL A 227 6.01 -3.59 -1.08
CA VAL A 227 4.64 -3.71 -1.57
C VAL A 227 4.65 -3.20 -3.00
N VAL A 228 4.21 -4.01 -3.95
CA VAL A 228 4.01 -3.59 -5.34
C VAL A 228 2.53 -3.34 -5.53
N ARG A 229 2.15 -2.08 -5.74
CA ARG A 229 0.79 -1.68 -6.07
C ARG A 229 0.68 -1.49 -7.58
N LEU A 230 0.10 -2.47 -8.27
CA LEU A 230 -0.13 -2.39 -9.69
C LEU A 230 -1.23 -1.37 -9.98
N CYS A 231 -1.01 -0.59 -11.04
CA CYS A 231 -1.93 0.45 -11.48
C CYS A 231 -2.45 0.13 -12.89
N THR A 232 -2.57 -1.16 -13.23
CA THR A 232 -2.96 -1.64 -14.56
C THR A 232 -3.67 -2.98 -14.48
N ASP A 233 -4.68 -3.18 -15.33
CA ASP A 233 -5.37 -4.46 -15.50
C ASP A 233 -4.67 -5.35 -16.55
N ASP A 234 -3.36 -5.17 -16.78
CA ASP A 234 -2.64 -5.96 -17.78
C ASP A 234 -2.05 -7.20 -17.11
N ASP A 235 -2.70 -8.35 -17.31
CA ASP A 235 -2.28 -9.66 -16.80
C ASP A 235 -0.79 -9.95 -17.03
N ARG A 236 -0.18 -9.41 -18.10
CA ARG A 236 1.25 -9.61 -18.37
C ARG A 236 2.14 -8.87 -17.38
N VAL A 237 1.73 -7.66 -16.97
CA VAL A 237 2.44 -6.87 -15.98
C VAL A 237 2.28 -7.51 -14.60
N VAL A 238 1.08 -7.99 -14.27
CA VAL A 238 0.82 -8.75 -13.04
C VAL A 238 1.74 -9.97 -12.97
N GLN A 239 1.75 -10.79 -14.02
CA GLN A 239 2.61 -11.97 -14.10
C GLN A 239 4.10 -11.62 -14.01
N TYR A 240 4.55 -10.54 -14.65
CA TYR A 240 5.93 -10.06 -14.57
C TYR A 240 6.37 -9.74 -13.12
N TRP A 241 5.51 -9.08 -12.34
CA TRP A 241 5.83 -8.77 -10.94
C TRP A 241 5.75 -9.99 -10.02
N ASN A 242 4.83 -10.92 -10.28
CA ASN A 242 4.76 -12.19 -9.56
C ASN A 242 6.00 -13.06 -9.80
N GLU A 243 6.52 -13.10 -11.03
CA GLU A 243 7.78 -13.82 -11.34
C GLU A 243 8.97 -13.21 -10.59
N ILE A 244 9.01 -11.89 -10.44
CA ILE A 244 10.05 -11.21 -9.65
C ILE A 244 9.94 -11.57 -8.16
N ASP A 245 8.72 -11.69 -7.63
CA ASP A 245 8.48 -12.12 -6.25
C ASP A 245 9.03 -13.53 -5.99
N GLU A 246 8.62 -14.48 -6.82
CA GLU A 246 9.04 -15.88 -6.74
C GLU A 246 10.57 -16.03 -6.85
N ASP A 247 11.21 -15.25 -7.73
CA ASP A 247 12.65 -15.36 -8.00
C ASP A 247 13.54 -14.73 -6.93
N LEU A 248 13.08 -13.66 -6.27
CA LEU A 248 13.94 -12.87 -5.37
C LEU A 248 13.85 -13.27 -3.90
N GLU A 249 12.87 -14.11 -3.51
CA GLU A 249 12.58 -14.48 -2.12
C GLU A 249 12.54 -13.24 -1.20
N LEU A 250 11.92 -12.15 -1.68
CA LEU A 250 11.75 -10.93 -0.91
C LEU A 250 10.57 -11.07 0.05
N ASP A 251 10.64 -10.37 1.18
CA ASP A 251 9.45 -10.06 1.96
C ASP A 251 8.61 -9.04 1.15
N MET A 252 7.77 -9.52 0.23
CA MET A 252 7.02 -8.69 -0.71
C MET A 252 5.54 -9.09 -0.81
N ASP A 253 4.68 -8.09 -1.06
CA ASP A 253 3.25 -8.25 -1.34
C ASP A 253 2.94 -7.59 -2.69
N VAL A 254 2.33 -8.30 -3.64
CA VAL A 254 1.95 -7.78 -4.96
C VAL A 254 0.43 -7.62 -4.97
N LEU A 255 -0.03 -6.38 -5.13
CA LEU A 255 -1.43 -5.99 -5.08
C LEU A 255 -1.87 -5.47 -6.44
N ASP A 256 -3.02 -5.93 -6.90
CA ASP A 256 -3.69 -5.32 -8.05
C ASP A 256 -4.40 -4.01 -7.66
N ASP A 257 -5.13 -3.40 -8.59
CA ASP A 257 -6.10 -2.35 -8.27
C ASP A 257 -7.18 -2.84 -7.30
N LEU A 258 -7.96 -1.93 -6.70
CA LEU A 258 -8.94 -2.31 -5.67
C LEU A 258 -10.02 -3.29 -6.18
N GLU A 259 -10.42 -3.22 -7.46
CA GLU A 259 -11.48 -4.08 -8.01
C GLU A 259 -10.93 -5.46 -8.38
N GLY A 260 -9.78 -5.52 -9.04
CA GLY A 260 -9.05 -6.74 -9.41
C GLY A 260 -8.64 -7.54 -8.18
N GLU A 261 -7.99 -6.89 -7.22
CA GLU A 261 -7.58 -7.49 -5.95
C GLU A 261 -8.77 -8.07 -5.18
N ALA A 262 -9.89 -7.34 -5.13
CA ALA A 262 -11.10 -7.83 -4.48
C ALA A 262 -11.74 -9.01 -5.22
N ALA A 263 -11.55 -9.12 -6.54
CA ALA A 263 -11.99 -10.27 -7.31
C ALA A 263 -11.18 -11.51 -6.91
N GLU A 264 -9.85 -11.42 -6.90
CA GLU A 264 -8.93 -12.49 -6.50
C GLU A 264 -9.20 -12.97 -5.07
N VAL A 265 -9.27 -12.04 -4.12
CA VAL A 265 -9.59 -12.38 -2.73
C VAL A 265 -10.99 -12.98 -2.60
N ASN A 266 -11.97 -12.59 -3.42
CA ASN A 266 -13.30 -13.23 -3.40
C ASN A 266 -13.29 -14.65 -4.03
N GLU A 267 -12.30 -15.01 -4.85
CA GLU A 267 -12.13 -16.38 -5.33
C GLU A 267 -11.65 -17.30 -4.20
N ALA A 268 -10.60 -16.90 -3.47
CA ALA A 268 -10.05 -17.64 -2.35
C ALA A 268 -10.92 -17.55 -1.07
N GLN A 269 -11.44 -16.37 -0.76
CA GLN A 269 -12.28 -16.05 0.41
C GLN A 269 -13.66 -15.52 0.00
N PRO A 270 -14.54 -16.33 -0.61
CA PRO A 270 -15.85 -15.85 -1.09
C PRO A 270 -16.73 -15.25 0.01
N TRP A 271 -16.43 -15.57 1.27
CA TRP A 271 -17.13 -15.12 2.46
C TRP A 271 -16.66 -13.76 2.98
N LEU A 272 -15.48 -13.27 2.58
CA LEU A 272 -14.94 -11.98 2.98
C LEU A 272 -15.43 -10.89 2.04
N THR A 273 -15.81 -9.74 2.59
CA THR A 273 -15.97 -8.52 1.80
C THR A 273 -14.63 -7.77 1.82
N TYR A 274 -13.81 -7.94 0.79
CA TYR A 274 -12.59 -7.17 0.60
C TYR A 274 -12.97 -5.76 0.10
N GLY A 275 -12.43 -4.72 0.73
CA GLY A 275 -12.73 -3.34 0.38
C GLY A 275 -11.60 -2.40 0.76
N ALA A 276 -11.76 -1.11 0.40
CA ALA A 276 -10.70 -0.11 0.49
C ALA A 276 -9.93 -0.10 1.83
N PRO A 277 -10.56 -0.20 3.02
CA PRO A 277 -9.82 -0.29 4.29
C PRO A 277 -8.75 -1.38 4.37
N LEU A 278 -9.06 -2.59 3.89
CA LEU A 278 -8.16 -3.73 3.94
C LEU A 278 -7.06 -3.59 2.89
N HIS A 279 -7.44 -3.13 1.70
CA HIS A 279 -6.49 -2.79 0.63
C HIS A 279 -5.49 -1.71 1.06
N ARG A 280 -5.96 -0.64 1.70
CA ARG A 280 -5.10 0.40 2.29
C ARG A 280 -4.16 -0.16 3.36
N LEU A 281 -4.58 -1.16 4.14
CA LEU A 281 -3.69 -1.76 5.13
C LEU A 281 -2.55 -2.53 4.46
N ARG A 282 -2.83 -3.28 3.40
CA ARG A 282 -1.81 -4.00 2.62
C ARG A 282 -0.87 -3.02 1.91
N GLU A 283 -1.38 -1.97 1.28
CA GLU A 283 -0.56 -0.87 0.73
C GLU A 283 0.31 -0.18 1.78
N TRP A 284 -0.17 -0.06 3.02
CA TRP A 284 0.61 0.52 4.12
C TRP A 284 1.78 -0.40 4.54
N GLY A 285 1.71 -1.69 4.21
CA GLY A 285 2.62 -2.74 4.65
C GLY A 285 2.12 -3.37 5.95
N THR A 286 2.10 -4.70 6.00
CA THR A 286 1.70 -5.47 7.17
C THR A 286 2.61 -6.69 7.31
N SER A 287 2.99 -7.03 8.53
CA SER A 287 3.83 -8.20 8.85
C SER A 287 2.99 -9.44 9.17
N ASN A 288 1.66 -9.32 9.14
CA ASN A 288 0.76 -10.41 9.52
C ASN A 288 0.43 -11.30 8.32
N LYS A 289 1.00 -12.52 8.34
CA LYS A 289 0.88 -13.50 7.26
C LYS A 289 -0.57 -13.85 6.88
N LEU A 290 -1.57 -13.66 7.75
CA LEU A 290 -2.96 -13.91 7.38
C LEU A 290 -3.48 -12.95 6.30
N PHE A 291 -2.89 -11.76 6.13
CA PHE A 291 -3.25 -10.86 5.03
C PHE A 291 -2.65 -11.32 3.71
N ASP A 292 -1.38 -11.76 3.71
CA ASP A 292 -0.72 -12.31 2.52
C ASP A 292 -1.43 -13.57 2.02
N LEU A 293 -2.04 -14.36 2.91
CA LEU A 293 -2.73 -15.60 2.52
C LEU A 293 -4.09 -15.38 1.84
N LEU A 294 -4.58 -14.14 1.72
CA LEU A 294 -5.97 -13.87 1.34
C LEU A 294 -6.29 -14.21 -0.11
N ASP A 295 -5.35 -13.96 -1.01
CA ASP A 295 -5.40 -14.27 -2.45
C ASP A 295 -4.68 -15.59 -2.76
N GLU A 296 -3.69 -16.01 -1.95
CA GLU A 296 -2.94 -17.25 -2.14
C GLU A 296 -3.80 -18.53 -1.96
N ARG A 297 -4.58 -18.63 -0.87
CA ARG A 297 -5.35 -19.85 -0.55
C ARG A 297 -6.54 -19.62 0.37
N PRO A 298 -7.55 -20.51 0.38
CA PRO A 298 -8.59 -20.49 1.41
C PRO A 298 -7.99 -20.57 2.83
N LEU A 299 -8.45 -19.71 3.73
CA LEU A 299 -8.05 -19.78 5.15
C LEU A 299 -8.64 -21.03 5.79
N ALA A 300 -7.86 -21.74 6.59
CA ALA A 300 -8.30 -22.89 7.35
C ALA A 300 -9.24 -22.48 8.48
N GLN A 301 -10.11 -23.39 8.91
CA GLN A 301 -11.10 -23.09 9.97
C GLN A 301 -10.48 -22.53 11.25
N HIS A 302 -9.28 -23.00 11.66
CA HIS A 302 -8.61 -22.52 12.87
C HIS A 302 -8.01 -21.12 12.72
N GLU A 303 -7.83 -20.62 11.49
CA GLU A 303 -7.33 -19.27 11.20
C GLU A 303 -8.45 -18.22 11.27
N LEU A 304 -9.71 -18.64 11.09
CA LEU A 304 -10.87 -17.74 11.00
C LEU A 304 -11.09 -16.85 12.24
N PRO A 305 -10.96 -17.33 13.49
CA PRO A 305 -11.13 -16.47 14.66
C PRO A 305 -10.04 -15.41 14.75
N GLY A 306 -8.80 -15.79 14.44
CA GLY A 306 -7.67 -14.86 14.41
C GLY A 306 -7.89 -13.78 13.35
N PHE A 307 -8.27 -14.17 12.14
CA PHE A 307 -8.57 -13.23 11.07
C PHE A 307 -9.76 -12.31 11.40
N ALA A 308 -10.81 -12.83 12.05
CA ALA A 308 -11.93 -12.01 12.52
C ALA A 308 -11.47 -10.92 13.51
N SER A 309 -10.60 -11.26 14.45
CA SER A 309 -9.99 -10.30 15.39
C SER A 309 -9.14 -9.24 14.69
N LEU A 310 -8.41 -9.60 13.62
CA LEU A 310 -7.64 -8.62 12.84
C LEU A 310 -8.51 -7.56 12.17
N ILE A 311 -9.76 -7.89 11.82
CA ILE A 311 -10.70 -6.94 11.21
C ILE A 311 -11.50 -6.19 12.29
N LEU A 312 -12.14 -6.93 13.20
CA LEU A 312 -13.14 -6.40 14.14
C LEU A 312 -12.55 -5.95 15.48
N GLY A 313 -11.34 -6.40 15.81
CA GLY A 313 -10.66 -6.16 17.09
C GLY A 313 -10.90 -7.29 18.08
N GLU A 314 -9.89 -7.57 18.91
CA GLU A 314 -9.93 -8.68 19.87
C GLU A 314 -11.12 -8.61 20.82
N ALA A 315 -11.47 -7.41 21.29
CA ALA A 315 -12.60 -7.21 22.20
C ALA A 315 -13.96 -7.58 21.58
N ALA A 316 -14.13 -7.37 20.27
CA ALA A 316 -15.37 -7.74 19.57
C ALA A 316 -15.44 -9.27 19.33
N CYS A 317 -14.29 -9.91 19.25
CA CYS A 317 -14.14 -11.35 18.99
C CYS A 317 -13.84 -12.17 20.25
N ASP A 318 -13.90 -11.56 21.44
CA ASP A 318 -13.68 -12.25 22.70
C ASP A 318 -14.76 -13.33 22.91
N GLY A 319 -14.32 -14.53 23.28
CA GLY A 319 -15.22 -15.67 23.49
C GLY A 319 -15.83 -16.28 22.23
N LEU A 320 -15.34 -15.97 21.02
CA LEU A 320 -15.74 -16.70 19.81
C LEU A 320 -15.49 -18.21 20.01
N PRO A 321 -16.51 -19.08 19.86
CA PRO A 321 -16.32 -20.53 19.95
C PRO A 321 -15.28 -21.02 18.94
N HIS A 322 -14.47 -21.99 19.34
CA HIS A 322 -13.50 -22.57 18.41
C HIS A 322 -14.23 -23.28 17.26
N PRO A 323 -13.97 -22.95 15.97
CA PRO A 323 -14.69 -23.48 14.82
C PRO A 323 -14.76 -25.01 14.73
N SER A 324 -13.70 -25.70 15.18
CA SER A 324 -13.66 -27.18 15.18
C SER A 324 -14.48 -27.83 16.29
N LEU A 325 -14.87 -27.08 17.34
CA LEU A 325 -15.63 -27.58 18.48
C LEU A 325 -17.12 -27.21 18.36
N ASP A 326 -17.41 -25.99 17.92
CA ASP A 326 -18.77 -25.51 17.73
C ASP A 326 -18.86 -24.54 16.54
N TRP A 327 -18.96 -25.11 15.34
CA TRP A 327 -19.06 -24.34 14.10
C TRP A 327 -20.29 -23.42 14.07
N ASN A 328 -21.45 -23.91 14.52
CA ASN A 328 -22.68 -23.13 14.50
C ASN A 328 -22.65 -21.99 15.53
N GLY A 329 -22.09 -22.25 16.72
CA GLY A 329 -21.84 -21.24 17.72
C GLY A 329 -20.87 -20.18 17.24
N PHE A 330 -19.77 -20.58 16.57
CA PHE A 330 -18.83 -19.67 15.93
C PHE A 330 -19.51 -18.75 14.92
N LEU A 331 -20.28 -19.30 13.98
CA LEU A 331 -20.99 -18.52 12.97
C LEU A 331 -21.95 -17.50 13.58
N LYS A 332 -22.70 -17.90 14.62
CA LYS A 332 -23.63 -17.01 15.33
C LYS A 332 -22.90 -15.90 16.08
N ALA A 333 -21.82 -16.24 16.79
CA ALA A 333 -21.04 -15.29 17.56
C ALA A 333 -20.29 -14.30 16.65
N LEU A 334 -19.77 -14.76 15.50
CA LEU A 334 -19.15 -13.90 14.49
C LEU A 334 -20.16 -12.89 13.91
N ASP A 335 -21.39 -13.32 13.62
CA ASP A 335 -22.44 -12.42 13.12
C ASP A 335 -22.77 -11.32 14.14
N GLN A 336 -22.79 -11.67 15.42
CA GLN A 336 -23.00 -10.73 16.52
C GLN A 336 -21.81 -9.77 16.68
N ALA A 337 -20.58 -10.29 16.60
CA ALA A 337 -19.36 -9.49 16.71
C ALA A 337 -19.28 -8.41 15.62
N GLN A 338 -19.61 -8.74 14.38
CA GLN A 338 -19.56 -7.77 13.27
C GLN A 338 -20.74 -6.80 13.24
N ALA A 339 -21.80 -7.01 14.04
CA ALA A 339 -23.00 -6.20 13.98
C ALA A 339 -22.77 -4.73 14.39
N THR A 340 -21.73 -4.46 15.18
CA THR A 340 -21.32 -3.12 15.59
C THR A 340 -20.35 -2.47 14.59
N ALA A 341 -19.75 -3.24 13.69
CA ALA A 341 -18.85 -2.73 12.67
C ALA A 341 -19.66 -2.10 11.52
N LYS A 342 -19.21 -0.93 11.05
CA LYS A 342 -19.80 -0.30 9.87
C LYS A 342 -19.60 -1.22 8.65
N PRO A 343 -20.63 -1.45 7.83
CA PRO A 343 -20.49 -2.15 6.56
C PRO A 343 -19.43 -1.47 5.67
N VAL A 344 -18.69 -2.29 4.92
CA VAL A 344 -17.67 -1.84 3.96
C VAL A 344 -18.21 -1.95 2.54
N TRP A 345 -17.81 -1.04 1.65
CA TRP A 345 -18.13 -1.15 0.24
C TRP A 345 -17.44 -2.37 -0.39
N ASP A 346 -18.24 -3.24 -0.99
CA ASP A 346 -17.81 -4.40 -1.76
C ASP A 346 -17.62 -3.95 -3.22
N PRO A 347 -16.38 -3.79 -3.72
CA PRO A 347 -16.12 -3.35 -5.11
C PRO A 347 -16.65 -4.37 -6.12
N ALA A 348 -16.51 -5.67 -5.85
CA ALA A 348 -17.02 -6.74 -6.72
C ALA A 348 -18.56 -6.75 -6.82
N ARG A 349 -19.28 -6.31 -5.77
CA ARG A 349 -20.76 -6.27 -5.76
C ARG A 349 -21.36 -4.88 -5.87
N LYS A 350 -20.52 -3.85 -5.88
CA LYS A 350 -20.89 -2.43 -6.00
C LYS A 350 -21.99 -2.03 -5.00
N ARG A 351 -21.80 -2.43 -3.73
CA ARG A 351 -22.68 -2.09 -2.59
C ARG A 351 -22.01 -2.28 -1.23
N ALA A 352 -22.47 -1.57 -0.21
CA ALA A 352 -22.05 -1.80 1.17
C ALA A 352 -22.52 -3.17 1.70
N ARG A 353 -21.65 -3.89 2.41
CA ARG A 353 -21.91 -5.22 2.98
C ARG A 353 -21.19 -5.42 4.32
N PRO A 354 -21.65 -6.36 5.15
CA PRO A 354 -20.88 -6.81 6.31
C PRO A 354 -19.53 -7.38 5.89
N TRP A 355 -18.55 -7.31 6.79
CA TRP A 355 -17.21 -7.85 6.59
C TRP A 355 -17.22 -9.36 6.30
N PHE A 356 -18.04 -10.11 7.04
CA PHE A 356 -18.13 -11.55 6.95
C PHE A 356 -19.53 -11.98 6.49
N SER A 357 -19.60 -12.71 5.39
CA SER A 357 -20.82 -13.37 4.97
C SER A 357 -20.93 -14.75 5.61
N VAL A 358 -21.56 -14.82 6.79
CA VAL A 358 -21.75 -16.07 7.57
C VAL A 358 -22.36 -17.20 6.73
N ARG A 359 -23.31 -16.89 5.84
CA ARG A 359 -23.89 -17.87 4.91
C ARG A 359 -22.85 -18.47 3.96
N LYS A 360 -21.99 -17.62 3.37
CA LYS A 360 -20.94 -18.08 2.45
C LYS A 360 -19.80 -18.76 3.22
N LEU A 361 -19.50 -18.30 4.43
CA LEU A 361 -18.53 -18.91 5.33
C LEU A 361 -18.95 -20.35 5.66
N ASN A 362 -20.23 -20.56 6.01
CA ASN A 362 -20.80 -21.89 6.20
C ASN A 362 -20.72 -22.76 4.94
N LYS A 363 -20.96 -22.18 3.76
CA LYS A 363 -20.84 -22.93 2.50
C LYS A 363 -19.40 -23.35 2.22
N ALA A 364 -18.42 -22.49 2.49
CA ALA A 364 -17.00 -22.76 2.24
C ALA A 364 -16.41 -23.76 3.24
N HIS A 365 -16.82 -23.68 4.52
CA HIS A 365 -16.14 -24.38 5.62
C HIS A 365 -17.03 -25.35 6.40
N GLY A 366 -18.36 -25.21 6.37
CA GLY A 366 -19.27 -25.96 7.24
C GLY A 366 -19.40 -27.45 6.91
N GLY A 367 -18.86 -27.90 5.78
CA GLY A 367 -18.82 -29.31 5.38
C GLY A 367 -17.57 -30.06 5.85
N SER A 368 -16.54 -29.38 6.38
CA SER A 368 -15.27 -30.03 6.77
C SER A 368 -15.31 -30.65 8.16
N CYS A 369 -16.42 -31.29 8.53
CA CYS A 369 -16.38 -32.28 9.60
C CYS A 369 -15.50 -33.43 9.11
N ALA A 370 -14.29 -33.51 9.64
CA ALA A 370 -13.49 -34.72 9.59
C ALA A 370 -14.39 -35.88 10.06
N VAL A 371 -14.51 -36.88 9.19
CA VAL A 371 -15.04 -38.18 9.53
C VAL A 371 -14.19 -38.71 10.69
N SER A 372 -14.89 -39.00 11.79
CA SER A 372 -14.56 -39.82 12.98
C SER A 372 -13.18 -40.46 13.08
#